data_AF-A0A9E3CUG4-F1
#
_entry.id   AF-A0A9E3CUG4-F1
#
_cell.length_a   1.000
_cell.length_b   1.000
_cell.length_c   1.000
_cell.angle_alpha   90.00
_cell.angle_beta   90.00
_cell.angle_gamma   90.00
#
_symmetry.space_group_name_H-M   'P 1'
#
loop_
_entity.id
_entity.type
_entity.pdbx_description
1 polymer ?
#
loop_
_entity_poly.entity_id
_entity_poly.type
_entity_poly.pdbx_seq_one_letter_code
_entity_poly.pdbx_strand_id
1 'polypeptide(L)'
;MNAPTPQDPVPHGTIYPVLPLRDIVVFPGMIVPLFVGREKSVKALEEVMKDDKQILLIAQKNASQDDPGPDDIYSIGTLGTVLQLLKLPDDTVKVLVEGGRRVKVVGYTGRADFFEANAVDMPESTGETAELQAAARTVVSEFENYVKLNKKVPPEVVVSINKIEDPAKLADTISAHLALKVAEKQQLLELDSVSKRLERILGLMEGEIGVLQVEKKIRNRVKRQMEKTQREYYLNEQMKAIQKELGETEDGRDEISELEKRIKKTRLSKEAREKANAELKKLRTMSPMSAEATVVRNYLDWLLSIPWRKPTKIIKDLKYAEDVLNADHHGL
;
A
#
# COMPACT_ATOMS: atom_id res chain seq x y z
N MET A 1 31.54 60.76 18.73
CA MET A 1 30.58 60.74 17.62
C MET A 1 31.22 59.93 16.51
N ASN A 2 30.99 58.62 16.48
CA ASN A 2 31.53 57.76 15.42
C ASN A 2 30.50 57.70 14.30
N ALA A 3 30.86 58.27 13.15
CA ALA A 3 30.09 58.12 11.92
C ALA A 3 30.07 56.62 11.52
N PRO A 4 28.93 56.09 11.06
CA PRO A 4 28.90 54.74 10.52
C PRO A 4 29.60 54.73 9.15
N THR A 5 30.53 53.80 9.01
CA THR A 5 31.26 53.42 7.79
C THR A 5 30.28 53.14 6.63
N PRO A 6 30.62 53.46 5.36
CA PRO A 6 29.77 53.10 4.22
C PRO A 6 29.62 51.58 4.15
N GLN A 7 28.39 51.08 4.16
CA GLN A 7 28.09 49.68 3.91
C GLN A 7 28.59 49.31 2.51
N ASP A 8 29.32 48.20 2.41
CA ASP A 8 29.75 47.60 1.15
C ASP A 8 28.57 47.48 0.17
N PRO A 9 28.78 47.70 -1.15
CA PRO A 9 27.71 47.57 -2.12
C PRO A 9 27.19 46.13 -2.13
N VAL A 10 25.95 45.94 -1.67
CA VAL A 10 25.21 44.69 -1.83
C VAL A 10 25.24 44.33 -3.32
N PRO A 11 25.65 43.11 -3.71
CA PRO A 11 25.68 42.74 -5.13
C PRO A 11 24.31 43.01 -5.75
N HIS A 12 24.27 43.84 -6.80
CA HIS A 12 23.06 44.21 -7.51
C HIS A 12 22.49 42.97 -8.22
N GLY A 13 21.73 42.15 -7.49
CA GLY A 13 20.87 41.12 -8.09
C GLY A 13 19.78 41.78 -8.92
N THR A 14 19.32 41.08 -9.96
CA THR A 14 18.17 41.56 -10.73
C THR A 14 16.90 41.31 -9.93
N ILE A 15 15.97 42.25 -9.98
CA ILE A 15 14.70 42.19 -9.26
C ILE A 15 13.71 41.36 -10.08
N TYR A 16 13.11 40.35 -9.44
CA TYR A 16 12.06 39.54 -10.06
C TYR A 16 10.84 39.40 -9.14
N PRO A 17 9.61 39.37 -9.70
CA PRO A 17 8.43 38.94 -8.98
C PRO A 17 8.57 37.48 -8.53
N VAL A 18 8.18 37.19 -7.29
CA VAL A 18 8.29 35.87 -6.67
C VAL A 18 6.92 35.21 -6.62
N LEU A 19 6.87 33.96 -7.05
CA LEU A 19 5.71 33.09 -6.92
C LEU A 19 6.02 31.96 -5.92
N PRO A 20 5.50 32.06 -4.68
CA PRO A 20 5.63 31.00 -3.70
C PRO A 20 4.80 29.78 -4.11
N LEU A 21 5.46 28.63 -4.28
CA LEU A 21 4.85 27.39 -4.73
C LEU A 21 4.50 26.48 -3.54
N ARG A 22 3.31 25.88 -3.57
CA ARG A 22 2.88 24.87 -2.58
C ARG A 22 3.17 23.49 -3.13
N ASP A 23 3.75 22.62 -2.30
CA ASP A 23 3.98 21.20 -2.59
C ASP A 23 4.76 20.86 -3.87
N ILE A 24 5.46 21.83 -4.47
CA ILE A 24 6.24 21.60 -5.69
C ILE A 24 7.51 22.44 -5.71
N VAL A 25 8.59 21.80 -6.19
CA VAL A 25 9.87 22.42 -6.55
C VAL A 25 10.00 22.30 -8.06
N VAL A 26 10.20 23.43 -8.75
CA VAL A 26 10.37 23.46 -10.21
C VAL A 26 11.86 23.42 -10.53
N PHE A 27 12.29 22.43 -11.30
CA PHE A 27 13.68 22.29 -11.75
C PHE A 27 13.89 22.96 -13.12
N PRO A 28 15.13 23.33 -13.48
CA PRO A 28 15.49 23.71 -14.85
C PRO A 28 14.99 22.71 -15.89
N GLY A 29 14.43 23.20 -17.00
CA GLY A 29 13.85 22.43 -18.10
C GLY A 29 12.46 21.81 -17.80
N MET A 30 11.94 21.94 -16.58
CA MET A 30 10.64 21.41 -16.21
C MET A 30 9.52 22.36 -16.67
N ILE A 31 8.56 21.84 -17.44
CA ILE A 31 7.32 22.56 -17.80
C ILE A 31 6.19 22.05 -16.91
N VAL A 32 5.55 22.95 -16.15
CA VAL A 32 4.48 22.57 -15.23
C VAL A 32 3.31 23.55 -15.26
N PRO A 33 2.06 23.06 -15.31
CA PRO A 33 0.89 23.90 -15.10
C PRO A 33 0.70 24.18 -13.61
N LEU A 34 0.58 25.46 -13.25
CA LEU A 34 0.29 25.91 -11.90
C LEU A 34 -1.09 26.58 -11.85
N PHE A 35 -1.77 26.39 -10.73
CA PHE A 35 -3.05 27.04 -10.43
C PHE A 35 -2.82 28.05 -9.32
N VAL A 36 -3.12 29.31 -9.61
CA VAL A 36 -2.84 30.44 -8.71
C VAL A 36 -4.15 31.15 -8.40
N GLY A 37 -4.52 31.19 -7.12
CA GLY A 37 -5.75 31.86 -6.65
C GLY A 37 -5.51 32.93 -5.57
N ARG A 38 -4.28 33.10 -5.07
CA ARG A 38 -3.96 34.14 -4.08
C ARG A 38 -3.85 35.50 -4.77
N GLU A 39 -4.52 36.53 -4.26
CA GLU A 39 -4.51 37.88 -4.85
C GLU A 39 -3.09 38.41 -5.10
N LYS A 40 -2.18 38.31 -4.11
CA LYS A 40 -0.76 38.73 -4.26
C LYS A 40 -0.06 38.00 -5.40
N SER A 41 -0.33 36.70 -5.57
CA SER A 41 0.29 35.89 -6.61
C SER A 41 -0.30 36.16 -8.00
N VAL A 42 -1.60 36.45 -8.09
CA VAL A 42 -2.25 36.87 -9.34
C VAL A 42 -1.68 38.22 -9.79
N LYS A 43 -1.53 39.18 -8.87
CA LYS A 43 -0.90 40.48 -9.15
C LYS A 43 0.54 40.34 -9.65
N ALA A 44 1.33 39.45 -9.03
CA ALA A 44 2.69 39.16 -9.50
C ALA A 44 2.69 38.65 -10.95
N LEU A 45 1.79 37.73 -11.29
CA LEU A 45 1.68 37.19 -12.65
C LEU A 45 1.24 38.26 -13.67
N GLU A 46 0.33 39.15 -13.30
CA GLU A 46 -0.09 40.26 -14.17
C GLU A 46 1.04 41.26 -14.44
N GLU A 47 1.91 41.50 -13.46
CA GLU A 47 3.09 42.35 -13.65
C GLU A 47 4.14 41.67 -14.54
N VAL A 48 4.42 40.38 -14.31
CA VAL A 48 5.35 39.58 -15.12
C VAL A 48 4.95 39.59 -16.60
N MET A 49 3.66 39.60 -16.91
CA MET A 49 3.16 39.64 -18.29
C MET A 49 3.37 40.99 -19.00
N LYS A 50 3.61 42.08 -18.25
CA LYS A 50 3.93 43.40 -18.83
C LYS A 50 5.42 43.56 -19.12
N ASP A 51 6.26 42.76 -18.48
CA ASP A 51 7.72 42.83 -18.51
C ASP A 51 8.31 41.63 -19.28
N ASP A 52 9.55 41.23 -18.99
CA ASP A 52 10.30 40.14 -19.64
C ASP A 52 9.74 38.71 -19.46
N LYS A 53 8.52 38.55 -18.92
CA LYS A 53 7.86 37.26 -18.64
C LYS A 53 8.63 36.32 -17.71
N GLN A 54 9.62 36.85 -17.00
CA GLN A 54 10.41 36.08 -16.04
C GLN A 54 9.79 36.14 -14.65
N ILE A 55 9.74 34.99 -13.99
CA ILE A 55 9.19 34.86 -12.64
C ILE A 55 10.07 33.96 -11.79
N LEU A 56 10.24 34.34 -10.53
CA LEU A 56 11.02 33.57 -9.58
C LEU A 56 10.13 32.54 -8.88
N LEU A 57 10.35 31.26 -9.18
CA LEU A 57 9.60 30.13 -8.64
C LEU A 57 10.34 29.59 -7.42
N ILE A 58 9.73 29.70 -6.23
CA ILE A 58 10.35 29.22 -4.99
C ILE A 58 9.35 28.40 -4.19
N ALA A 59 9.79 27.25 -3.70
CA ALA A 59 8.96 26.43 -2.82
C ALA A 59 8.77 27.07 -1.44
N GLN A 60 7.61 26.84 -0.84
CA GLN A 60 7.35 27.14 0.56
C GLN A 60 7.91 26.03 1.46
N LYS A 61 8.40 26.38 2.65
CA LYS A 61 8.85 25.42 3.67
C LYS A 61 7.67 24.64 4.24
N ASN A 62 6.54 25.32 4.45
CA ASN A 62 5.30 24.73 4.93
C ASN A 62 4.17 24.94 3.91
N ALA A 63 3.71 23.86 3.29
CA ALA A 63 2.65 23.92 2.28
C ALA A 63 1.25 24.24 2.84
N SER A 64 1.05 24.03 4.15
CA SER A 64 -0.23 24.30 4.82
C SER A 64 -0.44 25.78 5.15
N GLN A 65 0.58 26.63 4.99
CA GLN A 65 0.48 28.05 5.30
C GLN A 65 -0.10 28.83 4.13
N ASP A 66 -1.23 29.50 4.36
CA ASP A 66 -1.95 30.21 3.30
C ASP A 66 -1.35 31.58 2.94
N ASP A 67 -0.72 32.29 3.87
CA ASP A 67 0.02 33.53 3.60
C ASP A 67 1.46 33.38 4.14
N PRO A 68 2.41 32.86 3.31
CA PRO A 68 3.79 32.66 3.73
C PRO A 68 4.50 34.00 3.85
N GLY A 69 5.27 34.20 4.92
CA GLY A 69 6.22 35.31 5.01
C GLY A 69 7.50 35.02 4.24
N PRO A 70 8.40 36.01 4.07
CA PRO A 70 9.72 35.83 3.47
C PRO A 70 10.54 34.69 4.09
N ASP A 71 10.44 34.52 5.41
CA ASP A 71 11.17 33.48 6.16
C ASP A 71 10.57 32.07 6.00
N ASP A 72 9.33 31.97 5.51
CA ASP A 72 8.61 30.71 5.27
C ASP A 72 8.90 30.14 3.87
N ILE A 73 9.67 30.84 3.06
CA ILE A 73 10.03 30.48 1.69
C ILE A 73 11.51 30.08 1.68
N TYR A 74 11.90 29.13 0.82
CA TYR A 74 13.32 28.78 0.66
C TYR A 74 14.13 29.95 0.05
N SER A 75 15.45 29.93 0.23
CA SER A 75 16.34 30.96 -0.31
C SER A 75 16.79 30.68 -1.75
N ILE A 76 16.65 29.44 -2.21
CA ILE A 76 17.04 29.01 -3.55
C ILE A 76 15.80 28.57 -4.30
N GLY A 77 15.66 29.07 -5.52
CA GLY A 77 14.56 28.75 -6.41
C GLY A 77 15.02 28.67 -7.86
N THR A 78 14.05 28.66 -8.75
CA THR A 78 14.28 28.58 -10.19
C THR A 78 13.67 29.81 -10.85
N LEU A 79 14.49 30.53 -11.61
CA LEU A 79 14.00 31.54 -12.51
C LEU A 79 13.30 30.85 -13.69
N GLY A 80 12.01 31.06 -13.82
CA GLY A 80 11.19 30.47 -14.88
C GLY A 80 10.62 31.52 -15.83
N THR A 81 10.15 31.04 -16.97
CA THR A 81 9.47 31.85 -17.98
C THR A 81 7.99 31.48 -18.02
N VAL A 82 7.12 32.48 -18.03
CA VAL A 82 5.68 32.28 -18.22
C VAL A 82 5.39 32.04 -19.69
N LEU A 83 5.00 30.81 -20.03
CA LEU A 83 4.67 30.41 -21.40
C LEU A 83 3.23 30.79 -21.77
N GLN A 84 2.29 30.55 -20.85
CA GLN A 84 0.87 30.78 -21.10
C GLN A 84 0.15 31.16 -19.80
N LEU A 85 -0.79 32.11 -19.90
CA LEU A 85 -1.68 32.50 -18.81
C LEU A 85 -3.13 32.40 -19.28
N LEU A 86 -3.96 31.69 -18.52
CA LEU A 86 -5.39 31.54 -18.76
C LEU A 86 -6.15 31.88 -17.47
N LYS A 87 -6.96 32.93 -17.51
CA LYS A 87 -7.89 33.26 -16.42
C LYS A 87 -9.12 32.35 -16.52
N LEU A 88 -9.44 31.69 -15.42
CA LEU A 88 -10.63 30.86 -15.27
C LEU A 88 -11.79 31.73 -14.74
N PRO A 89 -13.06 31.31 -14.93
CA PRO A 89 -14.23 32.07 -14.49
C PRO A 89 -14.43 32.11 -12.97
N ASP A 90 -13.61 31.39 -12.20
CA ASP A 90 -13.62 31.31 -10.75
C ASP A 90 -12.57 32.25 -10.08
N ASP A 91 -12.11 33.27 -10.82
CA ASP A 91 -11.02 34.18 -10.45
C ASP A 91 -9.65 33.51 -10.21
N THR A 92 -9.51 32.20 -10.50
CA THR A 92 -8.21 31.54 -10.50
C THR A 92 -7.49 31.72 -11.84
N VAL A 93 -6.16 31.71 -11.79
CA VAL A 93 -5.31 31.81 -12.97
C VAL A 93 -4.56 30.49 -13.14
N LYS A 94 -4.77 29.86 -14.29
CA LYS A 94 -3.96 28.72 -14.74
C LYS A 94 -2.79 29.25 -15.56
N VAL A 95 -1.57 29.00 -15.09
CA VAL A 95 -0.34 29.44 -15.75
C VAL A 95 0.51 28.22 -16.12
N LEU A 96 1.10 28.23 -17.31
CA LEU A 96 2.12 27.27 -17.72
C LEU A 96 3.49 27.94 -17.60
N VAL A 97 4.35 27.37 -16.77
CA VAL A 97 5.70 27.90 -16.54
C VAL A 97 6.75 26.88 -16.96
N GLU A 98 7.86 27.37 -17.49
CA GLU A 98 9.07 26.61 -17.77
C GLU A 98 10.18 27.04 -16.81
N GLY A 99 10.76 26.10 -16.07
CA GLY A 99 11.94 26.35 -15.25
C GLY A 99 13.15 26.63 -16.13
N GLY A 100 13.81 27.77 -15.95
CA GLY A 100 15.00 28.15 -16.70
C GLY A 100 16.27 27.74 -15.98
N ARG A 101 16.69 28.54 -14.99
CA ARG A 101 17.96 28.35 -14.28
C ARG A 101 17.81 28.57 -12.78
N ARG A 102 18.74 28.01 -12.00
CA ARG A 102 18.73 28.10 -10.54
C ARG A 102 19.29 29.44 -10.08
N VAL A 103 18.60 30.06 -9.13
CA VAL A 103 18.99 31.37 -8.59
C VAL A 103 18.84 31.40 -7.08
N LYS A 104 19.65 32.23 -6.44
CA LYS A 104 19.64 32.47 -5.00
C LYS A 104 19.06 33.85 -4.71
N VAL A 105 18.10 33.90 -3.79
CA VAL A 105 17.54 35.15 -3.27
C VAL A 105 18.55 35.80 -2.32
N VAL A 106 18.87 37.06 -2.60
CA VAL A 106 19.75 37.90 -1.76
C VAL A 106 18.93 38.74 -0.77
N GLY A 107 17.72 39.15 -1.15
CA GLY A 107 16.80 39.87 -0.26
C GLY A 107 15.48 40.22 -0.93
N TYR A 108 14.42 40.29 -0.14
CA TYR A 108 13.08 40.71 -0.57
C TYR A 108 12.94 42.23 -0.55
N THR A 109 12.17 42.78 -1.49
CA THR A 109 11.81 44.20 -1.50
C THR A 109 10.62 44.46 -0.55
N GLY A 110 10.43 45.71 -0.16
CA GLY A 110 9.34 46.11 0.76
C GLY A 110 7.97 46.30 0.09
N ARG A 111 7.77 45.80 -1.13
CA ARG A 111 6.53 46.02 -1.90
C ARG A 111 5.37 45.23 -1.25
N ALA A 112 4.24 45.91 -1.02
CA ALA A 112 3.09 45.31 -0.33
C ALA A 112 2.15 44.51 -1.27
N ASP A 113 2.14 44.84 -2.56
CA ASP A 113 1.18 44.27 -3.52
C ASP A 113 1.45 42.81 -3.86
N PHE A 114 2.73 42.43 -3.94
CA PHE A 114 3.19 41.07 -4.22
C PHE A 114 4.65 40.91 -3.79
N PHE A 115 5.10 39.66 -3.68
CA PHE A 115 6.50 39.37 -3.32
C PHE A 115 7.43 39.65 -4.49
N GLU A 116 8.50 40.37 -4.20
CA GLU A 116 9.52 40.73 -5.16
C GLU A 116 10.88 40.62 -4.47
N ALA A 117 11.87 40.07 -5.16
CA ALA A 117 13.17 39.77 -4.56
C ALA A 117 14.33 39.99 -5.53
N ASN A 118 15.48 40.37 -4.98
CA ASN A 118 16.74 40.40 -5.69
C ASN A 118 17.30 38.99 -5.77
N ALA A 119 17.54 38.50 -6.98
CA ALA A 119 18.09 37.18 -7.22
C ALA A 119 19.42 37.25 -7.99
N VAL A 120 20.31 36.32 -7.68
CA VAL A 120 21.60 36.13 -8.36
C VAL A 120 21.68 34.70 -8.87
N ASP A 121 22.26 34.53 -10.06
CA ASP A 121 22.47 33.21 -10.66
C ASP A 121 23.33 32.33 -9.76
N MET A 122 22.91 31.09 -9.57
CA MET A 122 23.65 30.13 -8.77
C MET A 122 24.72 29.47 -9.64
N PRO A 123 26.03 29.68 -9.37
CA PRO A 123 27.08 29.05 -10.15
C PRO A 123 27.05 27.53 -9.96
N GLU A 124 27.27 26.79 -11.05
CA GLU A 124 27.36 25.34 -11.02
C GLU A 124 28.82 24.90 -10.95
N SER A 125 29.13 24.02 -10.01
CA SER A 125 30.42 23.36 -9.91
C SER A 125 30.34 22.03 -10.67
N THR A 126 31.07 21.93 -11.78
CA THR A 126 31.31 20.66 -12.46
C THR A 126 32.53 19.99 -11.84
N GLY A 127 32.38 18.75 -11.37
CA GLY A 127 33.50 17.93 -10.90
C GLY A 127 34.35 17.40 -12.06
N GLU A 128 35.19 16.39 -11.80
CA GLU A 128 35.99 15.74 -12.84
C GLU A 128 35.10 15.06 -13.89
N THR A 129 35.33 15.39 -15.17
CA THR A 129 34.46 14.98 -16.28
C THR A 129 34.30 13.47 -16.41
N ALA A 130 35.33 12.68 -16.12
CA ALA A 130 35.29 11.23 -16.26
C ALA A 130 34.41 10.55 -15.20
N GLU A 131 34.58 10.92 -13.93
CA GLU A 131 33.76 10.40 -12.82
C GLU A 131 32.30 10.82 -12.97
N LEU A 132 32.08 12.05 -13.42
CA LEU A 132 30.76 12.64 -13.60
C LEU A 132 29.96 11.94 -14.71
N GLN A 133 30.64 11.57 -15.81
CA GLN A 133 30.05 10.75 -16.88
C GLN A 133 29.77 9.31 -16.44
N ALA A 134 30.63 8.72 -15.60
CA ALA A 134 30.38 7.39 -15.03
C ALA A 134 29.15 7.41 -14.10
N ALA A 135 29.07 8.41 -13.21
CA ALA A 135 27.92 8.60 -12.32
C ALA A 135 26.62 8.83 -13.10
N ALA A 136 26.64 9.64 -14.16
CA ALA A 136 25.50 9.86 -15.03
C ALA A 136 24.97 8.54 -15.63
N ARG A 137 25.85 7.67 -16.14
CA ARG A 137 25.45 6.36 -16.68
C ARG A 137 24.81 5.46 -15.62
N THR A 138 25.38 5.43 -14.41
CA THR A 138 24.81 4.67 -13.29
C THR A 138 23.44 5.18 -12.91
N VAL A 139 23.28 6.50 -12.78
CA VAL A 139 22.00 7.14 -12.44
C VAL A 139 20.93 6.85 -13.51
N VAL A 140 21.28 6.86 -14.79
CA VAL A 140 20.36 6.48 -15.88
C VAL A 140 19.93 5.01 -15.74
N SER A 141 20.88 4.11 -15.53
CA SER A 141 20.57 2.68 -15.38
C SER A 141 19.65 2.40 -14.18
N GLU A 142 19.89 3.06 -13.04
CA GLU A 142 19.00 2.95 -11.89
C GLU A 142 17.65 3.61 -12.13
N PHE A 143 17.60 4.71 -12.88
CA PHE A 143 16.33 5.35 -13.24
C PHE A 143 15.46 4.44 -14.12
N GLU A 144 16.06 3.67 -15.02
CA GLU A 144 15.34 2.64 -15.78
C GLU A 144 14.73 1.57 -14.85
N ASN A 145 15.46 1.15 -13.81
CA ASN A 145 14.96 0.21 -12.81
C ASN A 145 13.83 0.82 -11.99
N TYR A 146 13.95 2.09 -11.61
CA TYR A 146 12.92 2.85 -10.92
C TYR A 146 11.63 2.92 -11.73
N VAL A 147 11.68 3.30 -13.01
CA VAL A 147 10.50 3.41 -13.89
C VAL A 147 9.82 2.05 -14.10
N LYS A 148 10.58 0.95 -14.19
CA LYS A 148 10.00 -0.41 -14.27
C LYS A 148 9.17 -0.79 -13.05
N LEU A 149 9.52 -0.27 -11.87
CA LEU A 149 8.79 -0.52 -10.63
C LEU A 149 7.66 0.50 -10.40
N ASN A 150 7.90 1.76 -10.73
CA ASN A 150 6.95 2.86 -10.57
C ASN A 150 6.14 3.12 -11.85
N LYS A 151 4.98 2.47 -11.94
CA LYS A 151 4.04 2.61 -13.08
C LYS A 151 3.46 4.03 -13.27
N LYS A 152 3.72 4.98 -12.37
CA LYS A 152 3.26 6.37 -12.51
C LYS A 152 4.09 7.16 -13.52
N VAL A 153 5.34 6.75 -13.77
CA VAL A 153 6.23 7.43 -14.73
C VAL A 153 6.08 6.76 -16.11
N PRO A 154 5.76 7.52 -17.18
CA PRO A 154 5.69 6.96 -18.52
C PRO A 154 7.06 6.42 -18.98
N PRO A 155 7.12 5.25 -19.62
CA PRO A 155 8.37 4.71 -20.17
C PRO A 155 9.04 5.62 -21.21
N GLU A 156 8.26 6.48 -21.87
CA GLU A 156 8.75 7.47 -22.85
C GLU A 156 9.76 8.45 -22.23
N VAL A 157 9.65 8.74 -20.94
CA VAL A 157 10.56 9.63 -20.20
C VAL A 157 11.99 9.07 -20.20
N VAL A 158 12.15 7.75 -20.12
CA VAL A 158 13.47 7.08 -20.17
C VAL A 158 14.16 7.33 -21.50
N VAL A 159 13.41 7.33 -22.61
CA VAL A 159 13.96 7.57 -23.95
C VAL A 159 14.46 9.01 -24.08
N SER A 160 13.76 9.97 -23.49
CA SER A 160 14.18 11.38 -23.47
C SER A 160 15.43 11.57 -22.62
N ILE A 161 15.50 10.95 -21.44
CA ILE A 161 16.65 11.02 -20.53
C ILE A 161 17.91 10.43 -21.17
N ASN A 162 17.79 9.32 -21.89
CA ASN A 162 18.91 8.69 -22.61
C ASN A 162 19.53 9.58 -23.71
N LYS A 163 18.84 10.64 -24.16
CA LYS A 163 19.36 11.60 -25.15
C LYS A 163 20.08 12.79 -24.52
N ILE A 164 20.05 12.93 -23.19
CA ILE A 164 20.65 14.07 -22.50
C ILE A 164 22.14 13.77 -22.26
N GLU A 165 23.01 14.51 -22.95
CA GLU A 165 24.48 14.38 -22.79
C GLU A 165 25.03 15.19 -21.60
N ASP A 166 24.33 16.28 -21.26
CA ASP A 166 24.71 17.19 -20.17
C ASP A 166 24.27 16.63 -18.80
N PRO A 167 25.21 16.26 -17.92
CA PRO A 167 24.86 15.67 -16.63
C PRO A 167 24.14 16.61 -15.67
N ALA A 168 24.28 17.93 -15.80
CA ALA A 168 23.54 18.89 -14.98
C ALA A 168 22.04 18.84 -15.33
N LYS A 169 21.73 18.94 -16.63
CA LYS A 169 20.37 18.79 -17.15
C LYS A 169 19.79 17.41 -16.86
N LEU A 170 20.62 16.37 -16.92
CA LEU A 170 20.22 15.01 -16.58
C LEU A 170 19.76 14.93 -15.12
N ALA A 171 20.54 15.48 -14.19
CA ALA A 171 20.24 15.49 -12.77
C ALA A 171 18.91 16.24 -12.48
N ASP A 172 18.71 17.39 -13.12
CA ASP A 172 17.49 18.20 -12.95
C ASP A 172 16.26 17.50 -13.54
N THR A 173 16.39 16.90 -14.72
CA THR A 173 15.31 16.15 -15.38
C THR A 173 14.89 14.93 -14.56
N ILE A 174 15.85 14.16 -14.04
CA ILE A 174 15.55 13.01 -13.18
C ILE A 174 14.90 13.46 -11.87
N SER A 175 15.41 14.51 -11.24
CA SER A 175 14.86 15.06 -10.00
C SER A 175 13.40 15.52 -10.14
N ALA A 176 13.02 16.04 -11.32
CA ALA A 176 11.64 16.40 -11.62
C ALA A 176 10.70 15.19 -11.61
N HIS A 177 11.16 14.04 -12.14
CA HIS A 177 10.35 12.82 -12.26
C HIS A 177 10.35 11.91 -11.02
N LEU A 178 11.27 12.12 -10.07
CA LEU A 178 11.27 11.37 -8.81
C LEU A 178 10.11 11.81 -7.88
N ALA A 179 9.47 10.81 -7.26
CA ALA A 179 8.36 11.01 -6.32
C ALA A 179 8.87 11.30 -4.89
N LEU A 180 9.62 12.38 -4.73
CA LEU A 180 10.24 12.79 -3.46
C LEU A 180 9.42 13.85 -2.72
N LYS A 181 9.66 13.98 -1.41
CA LYS A 181 9.09 15.08 -0.62
C LYS A 181 9.71 16.41 -1.03
N VAL A 182 8.97 17.51 -0.84
CA VAL A 182 9.45 18.88 -1.17
C VAL A 182 10.82 19.17 -0.54
N ALA A 183 11.02 18.80 0.72
CA ALA A 183 12.29 19.02 1.42
C ALA A 183 13.48 18.32 0.72
N GLU A 184 13.28 17.10 0.23
CA GLU A 184 14.31 16.34 -0.49
C GLU A 184 14.56 16.92 -1.88
N LYS A 185 13.50 17.32 -2.61
CA LYS A 185 13.63 18.01 -3.89
C LYS A 185 14.36 19.34 -3.75
N GLN A 186 14.07 20.08 -2.67
CA GLN A 186 14.73 21.33 -2.38
C GLN A 186 16.22 21.11 -2.09
N GLN A 187 16.58 20.10 -1.29
CA GLN A 187 17.98 19.73 -1.08
C GLN A 187 18.72 19.47 -2.40
N LEU A 188 18.08 18.83 -3.38
CA LEU A 188 18.67 18.61 -4.70
C LEU A 188 18.88 19.91 -5.47
N LEU A 189 17.92 20.84 -5.41
CA LEU A 189 18.01 22.15 -6.06
C LEU A 189 19.15 22.99 -5.47
N GLU A 190 19.36 22.90 -4.16
CA GLU A 190 20.34 23.66 -3.38
C GLU A 190 21.79 23.16 -3.54
N LEU A 191 22.00 21.99 -4.14
CA LEU A 191 23.35 21.48 -4.39
C LEU A 191 23.99 22.18 -5.59
N ASP A 192 25.08 22.90 -5.33
CA ASP A 192 25.92 23.59 -6.33
C ASP A 192 26.71 22.61 -7.21
N SER A 193 27.24 21.54 -6.61
CA SER A 193 28.02 20.52 -7.29
C SER A 193 27.15 19.49 -8.00
N VAL A 194 27.36 19.32 -9.30
CA VAL A 194 26.63 18.33 -10.12
C VAL A 194 26.94 16.91 -9.67
N SER A 195 28.20 16.60 -9.34
CA SER A 195 28.60 15.26 -8.85
C SER A 195 27.85 14.88 -7.58
N LYS A 196 27.84 15.77 -6.58
CA LYS A 196 27.12 15.55 -5.32
C LYS A 196 25.61 15.40 -5.54
N ARG A 197 25.05 16.13 -6.51
CA ARG A 197 23.64 16.01 -6.87
C ARG A 197 23.33 14.64 -7.46
N LEU A 198 24.16 14.14 -8.38
CA LEU A 198 24.01 12.81 -8.98
C LEU A 198 24.14 11.70 -7.92
N GLU A 199 25.12 11.79 -7.02
CA GLU A 199 25.26 10.85 -5.89
C GLU A 199 24.04 10.86 -4.97
N ARG A 200 23.54 12.07 -4.65
CA ARG A 200 22.34 12.22 -3.80
C ARG A 200 21.09 11.65 -4.49
N ILE A 201 20.94 11.88 -5.78
CA ILE A 201 19.85 11.30 -6.60
C ILE A 201 19.93 9.78 -6.55
N LEU A 202 21.12 9.19 -6.73
CA LEU A 202 21.32 7.75 -6.69
C LEU A 202 20.88 7.16 -5.35
N GLY A 203 21.36 7.71 -4.23
CA GLY A 203 20.98 7.23 -2.90
C GLY A 203 19.49 7.37 -2.58
N LEU A 204 18.85 8.45 -3.03
CA LEU A 204 17.39 8.62 -2.88
C LEU A 204 16.61 7.60 -3.73
N MET A 205 17.09 7.33 -4.94
CA MET A 205 16.48 6.38 -5.86
C MET A 205 16.58 4.94 -5.36
N GLU A 206 17.75 4.54 -4.84
CA GLU A 206 17.96 3.22 -4.22
C GLU A 206 17.01 2.99 -3.02
N GLY A 207 16.86 4.00 -2.16
CA GLY A 207 15.93 3.95 -1.04
C GLY A 207 14.48 3.75 -1.50
N GLU A 208 14.03 4.51 -2.50
CA GLU A 208 12.68 4.43 -3.03
C GLU A 208 12.43 3.11 -3.78
N ILE A 209 13.40 2.62 -4.54
CA ILE A 209 13.35 1.28 -5.17
C ILE A 209 13.15 0.20 -4.09
N GLY A 210 13.87 0.30 -2.97
CA GLY A 210 13.71 -0.62 -1.84
C GLY A 210 12.28 -0.63 -1.29
N VAL A 211 11.69 0.55 -1.08
CA VAL A 211 10.29 0.68 -0.62
C VAL A 211 9.32 0.05 -1.63
N LEU A 212 9.44 0.40 -2.91
CA LEU A 212 8.58 -0.11 -3.98
C LEU A 212 8.65 -1.64 -4.12
N GLN A 213 9.83 -2.23 -3.93
CA GLN A 213 10.00 -3.68 -3.95
C GLN A 213 9.28 -4.37 -2.77
N VAL A 214 9.38 -3.80 -1.56
CA VAL A 214 8.66 -4.31 -0.39
C VAL A 214 7.15 -4.21 -0.59
N GLU A 215 6.65 -3.07 -1.08
CA GLU A 215 5.22 -2.90 -1.40
C GLU A 215 4.75 -3.93 -2.44
N LYS A 216 5.53 -4.16 -3.49
CA LYS A 216 5.22 -5.18 -4.52
C LYS A 216 5.16 -6.58 -3.90
N LYS A 217 6.07 -6.93 -2.99
CA LYS A 217 6.08 -8.22 -2.28
C LYS A 217 4.84 -8.39 -1.41
N ILE A 218 4.45 -7.35 -0.67
CA ILE A 218 3.24 -7.35 0.16
C ILE A 218 2.00 -7.51 -0.72
N ARG A 219 1.89 -6.73 -1.80
CA ARG A 219 0.76 -6.79 -2.75
C ARG A 219 0.61 -8.19 -3.35
N ASN A 220 1.72 -8.82 -3.73
CA ASN A 220 1.70 -10.19 -4.26
C ASN A 220 1.27 -11.22 -3.21
N ARG A 221 1.70 -11.06 -1.95
CA ARG A 221 1.27 -11.94 -0.85
C ARG A 221 -0.23 -11.81 -0.58
N VAL A 222 -0.74 -10.59 -0.49
CA VAL A 222 -2.17 -10.32 -0.30
C VAL A 222 -2.99 -10.89 -1.45
N LYS A 223 -2.55 -10.69 -2.71
CA LYS A 223 -3.22 -11.24 -3.89
C LYS A 223 -3.32 -12.77 -3.84
N ARG A 224 -2.22 -13.47 -3.53
CA ARG A 224 -2.21 -14.93 -3.38
C ARG A 224 -3.14 -15.42 -2.27
N GLN A 225 -3.17 -14.71 -1.14
CA GLN A 225 -4.05 -15.06 -0.02
C GLN A 225 -5.53 -14.85 -0.39
N MET A 226 -5.86 -13.77 -1.10
CA MET A 226 -7.22 -13.53 -1.59
C MET A 226 -7.65 -14.61 -2.60
N GLU A 227 -6.80 -14.93 -3.57
CA GLU A 227 -7.07 -16.00 -4.55
C GLU A 227 -7.30 -17.35 -3.88
N LYS A 228 -6.50 -17.69 -2.86
CA LYS A 228 -6.69 -18.91 -2.06
C LYS A 228 -8.04 -18.90 -1.33
N THR A 229 -8.37 -17.80 -0.67
CA THR A 229 -9.62 -17.65 0.10
C THR A 229 -10.85 -17.72 -0.83
N GLN A 230 -10.80 -17.03 -1.96
CA GLN A 230 -11.87 -17.08 -2.98
C GLN A 230 -12.04 -18.49 -3.55
N ARG A 231 -10.92 -19.18 -3.82
CA ARG A 231 -10.95 -20.58 -4.30
C ARG A 231 -11.54 -21.51 -3.25
N GLU A 232 -11.13 -21.42 -1.99
CA GLU A 232 -11.68 -22.22 -0.89
C GLU A 232 -13.17 -21.95 -0.68
N TYR A 233 -13.59 -20.68 -0.72
CA TYR A 233 -15.00 -20.30 -0.64
C TYR A 233 -15.81 -20.93 -1.78
N TYR A 234 -15.33 -20.78 -3.02
CA TYR A 234 -15.97 -21.34 -4.21
C TYR A 234 -16.08 -22.86 -4.16
N LEU A 235 -14.99 -23.55 -3.78
CA LEU A 235 -14.97 -25.02 -3.65
C LEU A 235 -15.93 -25.51 -2.55
N ASN A 236 -16.01 -24.82 -1.42
CA ASN A 236 -16.94 -25.19 -0.35
C ASN A 236 -18.40 -25.00 -0.76
N GLU A 237 -18.73 -23.93 -1.48
CA GLU A 237 -20.08 -23.75 -2.04
C GLU A 237 -20.39 -24.82 -3.10
N GLN A 238 -19.43 -25.16 -3.96
CA GLN A 238 -19.61 -26.28 -4.89
C GLN A 238 -19.84 -27.61 -4.16
N MET A 239 -19.07 -27.91 -3.11
CA MET A 239 -19.25 -29.12 -2.31
C MET A 239 -20.62 -29.19 -1.65
N LYS A 240 -21.12 -28.08 -1.09
CA LYS A 240 -22.48 -28.02 -0.54
C LYS A 240 -23.55 -28.24 -1.60
N ALA A 241 -23.38 -27.66 -2.79
CA ALA A 241 -24.29 -27.86 -3.91
C ALA A 241 -24.28 -29.32 -4.37
N ILE A 242 -23.09 -29.92 -4.52
CA ILE A 242 -22.90 -31.33 -4.87
C ILE A 242 -23.55 -32.25 -3.84
N GLN A 243 -23.34 -32.02 -2.53
CA GLN A 243 -23.97 -32.79 -1.45
C GLN A 243 -25.50 -32.70 -1.48
N LYS A 244 -26.04 -31.51 -1.80
CA LYS A 244 -27.48 -31.30 -1.96
C LYS A 244 -28.05 -32.03 -3.19
N GLU A 245 -27.32 -32.06 -4.31
CA GLU A 245 -27.72 -32.75 -5.54
C GLU A 245 -27.54 -34.28 -5.46
N LEU A 246 -26.52 -34.78 -4.74
CA LEU A 246 -26.30 -36.20 -4.48
C LEU A 246 -27.34 -36.81 -3.54
N GLY A 247 -28.22 -36.00 -2.94
CA GLY A 247 -29.29 -36.50 -2.09
C GLY A 247 -28.80 -37.16 -0.81
N GLU A 248 -27.58 -36.83 -0.34
CA GLU A 248 -27.21 -37.09 1.05
C GLU A 248 -28.01 -36.12 1.92
N THR A 249 -29.26 -36.51 2.19
CA THR A 249 -30.06 -35.99 3.28
C THR A 249 -29.23 -36.00 4.56
N GLU A 250 -29.61 -35.15 5.51
CA GLU A 250 -29.06 -35.05 6.87
C GLU A 250 -29.08 -36.36 7.71
N ASP A 251 -29.24 -37.54 7.09
CA ASP A 251 -29.35 -38.86 7.72
C ASP A 251 -28.14 -39.16 8.63
N GLY A 252 -26.92 -38.79 8.23
CA GLY A 252 -25.73 -39.00 9.07
C GLY A 252 -25.71 -38.19 10.38
N ARG A 253 -26.39 -37.04 10.42
CA ARG A 253 -26.54 -36.22 11.65
C ARG A 253 -27.75 -36.65 12.48
N ASP A 254 -28.84 -37.02 11.83
CA ASP A 254 -30.04 -37.51 12.52
C ASP A 254 -29.78 -38.84 13.22
N GLU A 255 -29.08 -39.79 12.60
CA GLU A 255 -28.74 -41.08 13.22
C GLU A 255 -27.94 -40.94 14.52
N ILE A 256 -26.95 -40.04 14.55
CA ILE A 256 -26.16 -39.78 15.77
C ILE A 256 -27.05 -39.20 16.87
N SER A 257 -28.01 -38.34 16.50
CA SER A 257 -28.98 -37.81 17.45
C SER A 257 -29.95 -38.88 17.95
N GLU A 258 -30.34 -39.84 17.12
CA GLU A 258 -31.20 -40.96 17.51
C GLU A 258 -30.50 -41.91 18.47
N LEU A 259 -29.24 -42.25 18.21
CA LEU A 259 -28.42 -43.07 19.11
C LEU A 259 -28.27 -42.40 20.48
N GLU A 260 -28.06 -41.09 20.54
CA GLU A 260 -27.99 -40.36 21.81
C GLU A 260 -29.32 -40.45 22.60
N LYS A 261 -30.47 -40.31 21.91
CA LYS A 261 -31.80 -40.45 22.53
C LYS A 261 -32.01 -41.87 23.06
N ARG A 262 -31.59 -42.91 22.32
CA ARG A 262 -31.70 -44.32 22.75
C ARG A 262 -30.82 -44.61 23.98
N ILE A 263 -29.58 -44.12 24.02
CA ILE A 263 -28.67 -44.27 25.18
C ILE A 263 -29.28 -43.66 26.45
N LYS A 264 -29.94 -42.50 26.35
CA LYS A 264 -30.62 -41.85 27.49
C LYS A 264 -31.86 -42.62 27.97
N LYS A 265 -32.63 -43.21 27.03
CA LYS A 265 -33.86 -43.95 27.34
C LYS A 265 -33.59 -45.32 27.96
N THR A 266 -32.51 -45.98 27.57
CA THR A 266 -32.17 -47.33 28.05
C THR A 266 -31.60 -47.29 29.48
N ARG A 267 -32.08 -48.19 30.34
CA ARG A 267 -31.66 -48.30 31.75
C ARG A 267 -30.34 -49.06 31.90
N LEU A 268 -29.27 -48.54 31.29
CA LEU A 268 -27.91 -49.06 31.36
C LEU A 268 -27.34 -49.01 32.79
N SER A 269 -26.41 -49.93 33.09
CA SER A 269 -25.52 -49.84 34.25
C SER A 269 -24.59 -48.61 34.13
N LYS A 270 -23.95 -48.20 35.23
CA LYS A 270 -23.03 -47.04 35.22
C LYS A 270 -21.88 -47.25 34.23
N GLU A 271 -21.24 -48.41 34.28
CA GLU A 271 -20.12 -48.78 33.39
C GLU A 271 -20.53 -48.84 31.91
N ALA A 272 -21.68 -49.45 31.61
CA ALA A 272 -22.16 -49.56 30.23
C ALA A 272 -22.52 -48.19 29.63
N ARG A 273 -23.07 -47.28 30.44
CA ARG A 273 -23.39 -45.92 29.99
C ARG A 273 -22.12 -45.10 29.69
N GLU A 274 -21.08 -45.25 30.50
CA GLU A 274 -19.81 -44.57 30.27
C GLU A 274 -19.14 -45.04 28.97
N LYS A 275 -19.11 -46.35 28.73
CA LYS A 275 -18.61 -46.93 27.47
C LYS A 275 -19.44 -46.50 26.26
N ALA A 276 -20.77 -46.52 26.35
CA ALA A 276 -21.65 -46.06 25.26
C ALA A 276 -21.38 -44.59 24.88
N ASN A 277 -21.21 -43.72 25.87
CA ASN A 277 -20.92 -42.31 25.63
C ASN A 277 -19.52 -42.08 25.02
N ALA A 278 -18.52 -42.85 25.44
CA ALA A 278 -17.17 -42.78 24.88
C ALA A 278 -17.16 -43.19 23.40
N GLU A 279 -17.84 -44.28 23.05
CA GLU A 279 -17.94 -44.75 21.67
C GLU A 279 -18.80 -43.82 20.78
N LEU A 280 -19.90 -43.26 21.32
CA LEU A 280 -20.68 -42.23 20.63
C LEU A 280 -19.84 -40.97 20.32
N LYS A 281 -18.97 -40.56 21.25
CA LYS A 281 -18.08 -39.41 21.03
C LYS A 281 -17.05 -39.69 19.93
N LYS A 282 -16.51 -40.91 19.86
CA LYS A 282 -15.63 -41.33 18.76
C LYS A 282 -16.36 -41.34 17.42
N LEU A 283 -17.57 -41.88 17.38
CA LEU A 283 -18.40 -41.94 16.17
C LEU A 283 -18.67 -40.54 15.59
N ARG A 284 -18.86 -39.52 16.45
CA ARG A 284 -19.03 -38.11 16.02
C ARG A 284 -17.83 -37.51 15.29
N THR A 285 -16.63 -37.97 15.61
CA THR A 285 -15.39 -37.45 15.02
C THR A 285 -14.92 -38.22 13.80
N MET A 286 -15.49 -39.41 13.54
CA MET A 286 -15.15 -40.27 12.42
C MET A 286 -15.99 -39.94 11.19
N SER A 287 -15.44 -40.17 9.99
CA SER A 287 -16.22 -40.12 8.76
C SER A 287 -17.25 -41.26 8.73
N PRO A 288 -18.53 -41.00 8.38
CA PRO A 288 -19.57 -42.03 8.30
C PRO A 288 -19.26 -43.17 7.33
N MET A 289 -18.37 -42.95 6.35
CA MET A 289 -17.96 -43.94 5.37
C MET A 289 -16.76 -44.81 5.82
N SER A 290 -16.22 -44.58 7.01
CA SER A 290 -15.10 -45.37 7.53
C SER A 290 -15.56 -46.77 7.96
N ALA A 291 -14.78 -47.81 7.62
CA ALA A 291 -15.03 -49.17 8.08
C ALA A 291 -15.08 -49.27 9.61
N GLU A 292 -14.32 -48.42 10.32
CA GLU A 292 -14.33 -48.35 11.78
C GLU A 292 -15.65 -47.76 12.33
N ALA A 293 -16.25 -46.80 11.62
CA ALA A 293 -17.52 -46.20 12.02
C ALA A 293 -18.65 -47.24 12.01
N THR A 294 -18.66 -48.15 11.02
CA THR A 294 -19.60 -49.27 10.95
C THR A 294 -19.46 -50.22 12.15
N VAL A 295 -18.23 -50.52 12.57
CA VAL A 295 -17.98 -51.39 13.73
C VAL A 295 -18.48 -50.75 15.03
N VAL A 296 -18.18 -49.46 15.23
CA VAL A 296 -18.62 -48.70 16.40
C VAL A 296 -20.15 -48.56 16.43
N ARG A 297 -20.79 -48.32 15.28
CA ARG A 297 -22.27 -48.30 15.16
C ARG A 297 -22.87 -49.64 15.57
N ASN A 298 -22.39 -50.73 14.98
CA ASN A 298 -22.90 -52.08 15.28
C ASN A 298 -22.74 -52.43 16.76
N TYR A 299 -21.63 -52.04 17.39
CA TYR A 299 -21.43 -52.20 18.82
C TYR A 299 -22.44 -51.43 19.66
N LEU A 300 -22.71 -50.15 19.32
CA LEU A 300 -23.69 -49.33 20.01
C LEU A 300 -25.11 -49.89 19.85
N ASP A 301 -25.48 -50.35 18.65
CA ASP A 301 -26.80 -50.97 18.42
C ASP A 301 -26.97 -52.27 19.20
N TRP A 302 -25.94 -53.13 19.21
CA TRP A 302 -25.95 -54.35 20.00
C TRP A 302 -26.13 -54.05 21.49
N LEU A 303 -25.34 -53.11 22.04
CA LEU A 303 -25.42 -52.69 23.44
C LEU A 303 -26.83 -52.16 23.81
N LEU A 304 -27.47 -51.42 22.90
CA LEU A 304 -28.80 -50.84 23.10
C LEU A 304 -29.94 -51.85 22.91
N SER A 305 -29.73 -52.93 22.14
CA SER A 305 -30.72 -53.98 21.91
C SER A 305 -30.91 -54.93 23.10
N ILE A 306 -29.92 -55.01 24.00
CA ILE A 306 -29.97 -55.90 25.15
C ILE A 306 -31.06 -55.44 26.14
N PRO A 307 -31.93 -56.33 26.64
CA PRO A 307 -33.00 -55.98 27.59
C PRO A 307 -32.44 -55.75 29.00
N TRP A 308 -31.79 -54.60 29.21
CA TRP A 308 -31.25 -54.19 30.51
C TRP A 308 -32.34 -54.16 31.60
N ARG A 309 -32.08 -54.79 32.74
CA ARG A 309 -32.98 -54.85 33.92
C ARG A 309 -34.37 -55.44 33.65
N LYS A 310 -34.52 -56.29 32.62
CA LYS A 310 -35.70 -57.16 32.44
C LYS A 310 -35.30 -58.62 32.59
N PRO A 311 -35.08 -59.13 33.82
CA PRO A 311 -34.86 -60.55 34.01
C PRO A 311 -36.13 -61.29 33.57
N THR A 312 -35.97 -62.33 32.76
CA THR A 312 -37.04 -63.30 32.51
C THR A 312 -37.43 -63.95 33.83
N LYS A 313 -38.72 -64.23 34.02
CA LYS A 313 -39.19 -64.96 35.21
C LYS A 313 -38.62 -66.39 35.14
N ILE A 314 -37.68 -66.69 36.02
CA ILE A 314 -37.14 -68.04 36.15
C ILE A 314 -38.17 -68.85 36.94
N ILE A 315 -38.79 -69.84 36.30
CA ILE A 315 -39.67 -70.80 36.97
C ILE A 315 -38.74 -71.79 37.68
N LYS A 316 -38.66 -71.70 39.01
CA LYS A 316 -37.88 -72.62 39.86
C LYS A 316 -38.80 -73.66 40.49
N ASP A 317 -39.56 -74.36 39.67
CA ASP A 317 -40.37 -75.48 40.11
C ASP A 317 -39.81 -76.75 39.47
N LEU A 318 -39.23 -77.61 40.31
CA LEU A 318 -38.58 -78.84 39.87
C LEU A 318 -39.60 -79.83 39.31
N LYS A 319 -40.82 -79.86 39.85
CA LYS A 319 -41.91 -80.72 39.34
C LYS A 319 -42.39 -80.23 37.98
N TYR A 320 -42.59 -78.93 37.84
CA TYR A 320 -42.95 -78.34 36.54
C TYR A 320 -41.85 -78.58 35.48
N ALA A 321 -40.58 -78.51 35.86
CA ALA A 321 -39.47 -78.83 34.96
C ALA A 321 -39.44 -80.31 34.57
N GLU A 322 -39.73 -81.22 35.51
CA GLU A 322 -39.86 -82.67 35.27
C GLU A 322 -41.08 -82.98 34.39
N ASP A 323 -42.23 -82.34 34.61
CA ASP A 323 -43.45 -82.50 33.81
C ASP A 323 -43.25 -82.01 32.36
N VAL A 324 -42.61 -80.85 32.17
CA VAL A 324 -42.27 -80.32 30.84
C VAL A 324 -41.23 -81.22 30.15
N LEU A 325 -40.23 -81.71 30.89
CA LEU A 325 -39.23 -82.64 30.37
C LEU A 325 -39.90 -83.96 29.93
N ASN A 326 -40.81 -84.52 30.73
CA ASN A 326 -41.52 -85.76 30.42
C ASN A 326 -42.55 -85.57 29.28
N ALA A 327 -43.19 -84.40 29.19
CA ALA A 327 -44.11 -84.06 28.10
C ALA A 327 -43.39 -83.88 26.75
N ASP A 328 -42.22 -83.23 26.75
CA ASP A 328 -41.36 -83.10 25.57
C ASP A 328 -40.63 -84.43 25.21
N HIS A 329 -40.61 -85.41 26.13
CA HIS A 329 -40.06 -86.76 25.93
C HIS A 329 -41.12 -87.83 25.62
N HIS A 330 -42.20 -87.49 24.92
CA HIS A 330 -43.03 -88.50 24.24
C HIS A 330 -42.50 -88.79 22.83
N GLY A 331 -41.54 -89.72 22.72
CA GLY A 331 -41.15 -90.25 21.40
C GLY A 331 -39.74 -90.83 21.20
N LEU A 332 -39.13 -91.46 22.21
CA LEU A 332 -38.06 -92.45 22.00
C LEU A 332 -38.23 -93.65 22.93
#